data_AF-A0A158I1K4-F1
#
_entry.id   AF-A0A158I1K4-F1
#
_cell.length_a   1.000
_cell.length_b   1.000
_cell.length_c   1.000
_cell.angle_alpha   90.00
_cell.angle_beta   90.00
_cell.angle_gamma   90.00
#
_symmetry.space_group_name_H-M   'P 1'
#
loop_
_entity.id
_entity.type
_entity.pdbx_description
1 polymer ?
#
loop_
_entity_poly.entity_id
_entity_poly.type
_entity_poly.pdbx_seq_one_letter_code
_entity_poly.pdbx_strand_id
1 'polypeptide(L)'
;MSESKSTDAADNHDSGRDQVAGVNPNETPSAPIVAQNPIRDWVDVARVKGPSDPAYVAGWWDETMSAERWFDPEQPVTPSQAALVLCGINPQHYKYAEQYRAEETAEKSLDGLPSRDTVTGKIVLRKSVSEAYRELRLIFDGVRQADPGANRTMAQWLEIAQQRGLVYHRWVDEWLEAVAQIARSTGGLKSHARYHDRASPRPDDHVRLEIGRPNSREAIATHVEKRSRELYRDNTLLTKEEIATTIATELKANGYPGDRRTYLKAATIVRLMPPGLTGGRAKNGKKSPGK
;
A
#
# COMPACT_ATOMS: atom_id res chain seq x y z
N MET A 1 -43.80 56.37 -37.64
CA MET A 1 -45.08 56.40 -36.91
C MET A 1 -45.52 54.97 -36.68
N SER A 2 -46.07 54.73 -35.49
CA SER A 2 -46.63 53.47 -34.98
C SER A 2 -45.62 52.44 -34.47
N GLU A 3 -45.17 52.72 -33.25
CA GLU A 3 -44.76 51.72 -32.26
C GLU A 3 -45.96 50.85 -31.88
N SER A 4 -45.73 49.57 -31.58
CA SER A 4 -46.70 48.74 -30.85
C SER A 4 -45.94 47.92 -29.81
N LYS A 5 -46.23 48.32 -28.57
CA LYS A 5 -45.73 47.85 -27.30
C LYS A 5 -46.68 46.76 -26.82
N SER A 6 -46.17 45.56 -26.55
CA SER A 6 -46.91 44.50 -25.87
C SER A 6 -46.16 44.10 -24.62
N THR A 7 -46.78 44.37 -23.47
CA THR A 7 -46.32 44.03 -22.13
C THR A 7 -47.17 42.88 -21.63
N ASP A 8 -46.60 41.68 -21.52
CA ASP A 8 -47.21 40.59 -20.79
C ASP A 8 -46.68 40.57 -19.35
N ALA A 9 -47.61 40.81 -18.44
CA ALA A 9 -47.45 40.62 -17.00
C ALA A 9 -48.19 39.34 -16.62
N ALA A 10 -47.47 38.40 -16.00
CA ALA A 10 -48.01 37.29 -15.24
C ALA A 10 -46.87 36.75 -14.38
N ASP A 11 -47.05 36.22 -13.18
CA ASP A 11 -48.07 36.34 -12.14
C ASP A 11 -47.37 35.66 -10.95
N ASN A 12 -47.20 36.36 -9.83
CA ASN A 12 -46.41 35.85 -8.71
C ASN A 12 -47.21 34.80 -7.93
N HIS A 13 -46.90 33.53 -8.14
CA HIS A 13 -47.33 32.46 -7.23
C HIS A 13 -46.39 32.39 -6.02
N ASP A 14 -46.77 33.14 -4.98
CA ASP A 14 -46.35 32.93 -3.61
C ASP A 14 -47.09 31.68 -3.08
N SER A 15 -46.34 30.63 -2.78
CA SER A 15 -46.84 29.44 -2.09
C SER A 15 -45.96 29.22 -0.89
N GLY A 16 -46.47 29.69 0.25
CA GLY A 16 -45.97 29.37 1.58
C GLY A 16 -45.76 27.87 1.70
N ARG A 17 -44.52 27.49 2.03
CA ARG A 17 -44.17 26.13 2.40
C ARG A 17 -43.77 26.13 3.86
N ASP A 18 -44.63 25.49 4.64
CA ASP A 18 -44.49 25.23 6.06
C ASP A 18 -43.11 24.69 6.42
N GLN A 19 -42.50 25.34 7.40
CA GLN A 19 -41.38 24.82 8.15
C GLN A 19 -41.88 23.67 9.03
N VAL A 20 -41.57 22.43 8.65
CA VAL A 20 -41.69 21.29 9.55
C VAL A 20 -40.28 20.94 10.02
N ALA A 21 -40.02 21.25 11.28
CA ALA A 21 -38.84 20.81 12.01
C ALA A 21 -38.87 19.27 12.13
N GLY A 22 -38.11 18.60 11.26
CA GLY A 22 -37.82 17.18 11.36
C GLY A 22 -36.54 16.96 12.16
N VAL A 23 -36.72 16.67 13.45
CA VAL A 23 -35.70 16.11 14.34
C VAL A 23 -35.11 14.86 13.69
N ASN A 24 -33.79 14.83 13.52
CA ASN A 24 -33.03 13.67 13.03
C ASN A 24 -32.27 13.06 14.21
N PRO A 25 -32.73 11.98 14.85
CA PRO A 25 -31.94 11.25 15.84
C PRO A 25 -31.50 9.92 15.23
N ASN A 26 -30.41 9.92 14.46
CA ASN A 26 -29.65 8.69 14.24
C ASN A 26 -28.25 8.97 13.68
N GLU A 27 -27.45 9.69 14.45
CA GLU A 27 -25.99 9.55 14.34
C GLU A 27 -25.63 8.16 14.86
N THR A 28 -25.62 7.18 13.95
CA THR A 28 -25.01 5.89 14.24
C THR A 28 -23.51 6.15 14.39
N PRO A 29 -22.89 5.83 15.54
CA PRO A 29 -21.46 6.06 15.73
C PRO A 29 -20.69 5.14 14.78
N SER A 30 -20.14 5.72 13.70
CA SER A 30 -19.13 5.07 12.88
C SER A 30 -17.98 4.67 13.79
N ALA A 31 -17.74 3.36 13.92
CA ALA A 31 -16.58 2.85 14.63
C ALA A 31 -15.32 3.45 13.96
N PRO A 32 -14.36 3.97 14.74
CA PRO A 32 -13.13 4.50 14.17
C PRO A 32 -12.39 3.36 13.48
N ILE A 33 -12.24 3.46 12.15
CA ILE A 33 -11.28 2.67 11.40
C ILE A 33 -9.91 3.02 11.99
N VAL A 34 -9.39 2.10 12.82
CA VAL A 34 -8.10 2.22 13.50
C VAL A 34 -7.06 2.56 12.44
N ALA A 35 -6.34 3.67 12.63
CA ALA A 35 -5.20 4.05 11.81
C ALA A 35 -4.21 2.87 11.77
N GLN A 36 -4.22 2.11 10.68
CA GLN A 36 -3.35 0.96 10.50
C GLN A 36 -1.95 1.50 10.22
N ASN A 37 -0.96 1.04 11.01
CA ASN A 37 0.44 1.32 10.73
C ASN A 37 0.79 0.79 9.32
N PRO A 38 1.68 1.48 8.57
CA PRO A 38 2.08 1.04 7.24
C PRO A 38 2.65 -0.38 7.29
N ILE A 39 2.12 -1.26 6.45
CA ILE A 39 2.36 -2.72 6.42
C ILE A 39 3.79 -3.06 5.94
N ARG A 40 4.53 -2.05 5.46
CA ARG A 40 5.84 -2.15 4.79
C ARG A 40 6.98 -2.90 5.51
N ASP A 41 6.92 -3.15 6.81
CA ASP A 41 8.00 -3.80 7.59
C ASP A 41 7.71 -5.27 7.99
N TRP A 42 6.60 -5.88 7.56
CA TRP A 42 6.01 -7.02 8.30
C TRP A 42 6.19 -8.42 7.70
N VAL A 43 6.71 -8.59 6.48
CA VAL A 43 6.81 -9.93 5.87
C VAL A 43 8.26 -10.37 5.73
N ASP A 44 8.73 -11.14 6.71
CA ASP A 44 9.94 -11.97 6.57
C ASP A 44 9.59 -13.14 5.62
N VAL A 45 9.80 -12.92 4.32
CA VAL A 45 9.39 -13.81 3.21
C VAL A 45 9.88 -15.27 3.40
N ALA A 46 10.92 -15.46 4.21
CA ALA A 46 11.50 -16.78 4.50
C ALA A 46 10.59 -17.71 5.34
N ARG A 47 9.48 -17.22 5.94
CA ARG A 47 8.62 -18.03 6.84
C ARG A 47 7.24 -18.41 6.30
N VAL A 48 6.92 -18.04 5.07
CA VAL A 48 5.57 -18.19 4.52
C VAL A 48 5.23 -19.68 4.31
N LYS A 49 4.21 -20.19 5.01
CA LYS A 49 3.85 -21.62 5.04
C LYS A 49 3.00 -22.12 3.84
N GLY A 50 3.00 -21.38 2.73
CA GLY A 50 2.26 -21.72 1.51
C GLY A 50 0.99 -20.88 1.31
N PRO A 51 0.10 -21.29 0.38
CA PRO A 51 -0.95 -20.41 -0.15
C PRO A 51 -2.09 -20.08 0.81
N SER A 52 -2.20 -20.78 1.94
CA SER A 52 -3.18 -20.49 2.99
C SER A 52 -2.64 -19.60 4.12
N ASP A 53 -1.35 -19.25 4.08
CA ASP A 53 -0.75 -18.35 5.06
C ASP A 53 -1.28 -16.92 4.83
N PRO A 54 -1.81 -16.22 5.84
CA PRO A 54 -2.28 -14.85 5.69
C PRO A 54 -1.23 -13.90 5.11
N ALA A 55 0.05 -14.09 5.48
CA ALA A 55 1.15 -13.28 4.93
C ALA A 55 1.34 -13.55 3.43
N TYR A 56 1.13 -14.80 2.98
CA TYR A 56 1.15 -15.14 1.55
C TYR A 56 0.01 -14.44 0.82
N VAL A 57 -1.22 -14.58 1.32
CA VAL A 57 -2.43 -14.03 0.68
C VAL A 57 -2.33 -12.51 0.59
N ALA A 58 -1.93 -11.85 1.68
CA ALA A 58 -1.74 -10.40 1.71
C ALA A 58 -0.65 -9.95 0.71
N GLY A 59 0.49 -10.64 0.69
CA GLY A 59 1.59 -10.35 -0.23
C GLY A 59 1.24 -10.58 -1.69
N TRP A 60 0.50 -11.66 -1.99
CA TRP A 60 0.05 -11.98 -3.35
C TRP A 60 -0.90 -10.91 -3.90
N TRP A 61 -1.88 -10.47 -3.11
CA TRP A 61 -2.79 -9.41 -3.51
C TRP A 61 -2.12 -8.05 -3.54
N ASP A 62 -1.12 -7.79 -2.69
CA ASP A 62 -0.32 -6.57 -2.83
C ASP A 62 0.49 -6.56 -4.14
N GLU A 63 1.11 -7.68 -4.51
CA GLU A 63 1.86 -7.81 -5.76
C GLU A 63 0.96 -7.67 -7.00
N THR A 64 -0.19 -8.36 -7.01
CA THR A 64 -1.05 -8.46 -8.20
C THR A 64 -2.09 -7.34 -8.30
N MET A 65 -2.56 -6.79 -7.18
CA MET A 65 -3.58 -5.76 -7.14
C MET A 65 -3.09 -4.43 -6.57
N SER A 66 -1.84 -4.34 -6.10
CA SER A 66 -1.33 -3.15 -5.39
C SER A 66 -2.22 -2.78 -4.21
N ALA A 67 -2.68 -3.80 -3.47
CA ALA A 67 -3.71 -3.70 -2.45
C ALA A 67 -3.36 -2.69 -1.34
N GLU A 68 -2.12 -2.68 -0.82
CA GLU A 68 -1.70 -1.73 0.22
C GLU A 68 -1.91 -0.28 -0.25
N ARG A 69 -1.57 -0.02 -1.53
CA ARG A 69 -1.69 1.31 -2.10
C ARG A 69 -3.14 1.75 -2.31
N TRP A 70 -4.03 0.85 -2.70
CA TRP A 70 -5.44 1.22 -2.86
C TRP A 70 -6.11 1.50 -1.53
N PHE A 71 -5.74 0.78 -0.47
CA PHE A 71 -6.30 0.93 0.87
C PHE A 71 -5.53 1.91 1.77
N ASP A 72 -4.60 2.68 1.20
CA ASP A 72 -3.93 3.78 1.90
C ASP A 72 -4.96 4.88 2.27
N PRO A 73 -5.15 5.21 3.55
CA PRO A 73 -6.12 6.22 3.99
C PRO A 73 -5.80 7.63 3.49
N GLU A 74 -4.55 7.90 3.09
CA GLU A 74 -4.14 9.20 2.57
C GLU A 74 -4.34 9.32 1.05
N GLN A 75 -4.65 8.22 0.36
CA GLN A 75 -4.77 8.21 -1.10
C GLN A 75 -6.25 8.29 -1.54
N PRO A 76 -6.71 9.43 -2.09
CA PRO A 76 -8.04 9.51 -2.67
C PRO A 76 -8.14 8.66 -3.94
N VAL A 77 -9.31 8.06 -4.16
CA VAL A 77 -9.60 7.16 -5.28
C VAL A 77 -10.82 7.66 -6.04
N THR A 78 -10.73 7.72 -7.37
CA THR A 78 -11.86 8.16 -8.20
C THR A 78 -12.93 7.08 -8.31
N PRO A 79 -14.20 7.43 -8.62
CA PRO A 79 -15.26 6.46 -8.87
C PRO A 79 -14.88 5.33 -9.83
N SER A 80 -14.33 5.66 -11.01
CA SER A 80 -13.89 4.65 -11.99
C SER A 80 -12.80 3.73 -11.43
N GLN A 81 -11.80 4.30 -10.73
CA GLN A 81 -10.72 3.49 -10.15
C GLN A 81 -11.26 2.54 -9.08
N ALA A 82 -12.13 3.02 -8.20
CA ALA A 82 -12.74 2.19 -7.16
C ALA A 82 -13.57 1.05 -7.79
N ALA A 83 -14.37 1.35 -8.81
CA ALA A 83 -15.17 0.34 -9.51
C ALA A 83 -14.29 -0.74 -10.18
N LEU A 84 -13.20 -0.36 -10.85
CA LEU A 84 -12.24 -1.30 -11.43
C LEU A 84 -11.60 -2.20 -10.38
N VAL A 85 -11.09 -1.60 -9.30
CA VAL A 85 -10.42 -2.31 -8.21
C VAL A 85 -11.38 -3.28 -7.52
N LEU A 86 -12.61 -2.86 -7.23
CA LEU A 86 -13.67 -3.73 -6.70
C LEU A 86 -14.05 -4.86 -7.66
N CYS A 87 -13.87 -4.68 -8.97
CA CYS A 87 -14.09 -5.75 -9.96
C CYS A 87 -12.88 -6.69 -10.15
N GLY A 88 -11.79 -6.50 -9.40
CA GLY A 88 -10.58 -7.33 -9.53
C GLY A 88 -9.68 -6.93 -10.69
N ILE A 89 -9.83 -5.71 -11.21
CA ILE A 89 -8.98 -5.16 -12.27
C ILE A 89 -8.10 -4.08 -11.65
N ASN A 90 -6.78 -4.22 -11.73
CA ASN A 90 -5.84 -3.22 -11.20
C ASN A 90 -5.56 -2.13 -12.25
N PRO A 91 -6.05 -0.88 -12.06
CA PRO A 91 -5.77 0.22 -12.99
C PRO A 91 -4.27 0.54 -13.15
N GLN A 92 -3.43 0.20 -12.17
CA GLN A 92 -2.00 0.51 -12.20
C GLN A 92 -1.21 -0.39 -13.16
N HIS A 93 -1.77 -1.52 -13.60
CA HIS A 93 -1.17 -2.34 -14.65
C HIS A 93 -1.24 -1.68 -16.02
N TYR A 94 -2.12 -0.69 -16.17
CA TYR A 94 -2.25 0.10 -17.39
C TYR A 94 -1.47 1.40 -17.22
N LYS A 95 -0.72 1.78 -18.25
CA LYS A 95 -0.07 3.09 -18.26
C LYS A 95 -1.15 4.18 -18.15
N TYR A 96 -0.83 5.34 -17.56
CA TYR A 96 -1.80 6.40 -17.31
C TYR A 96 -2.61 6.82 -18.56
N ALA A 97 -1.97 6.86 -19.73
CA ALA A 97 -2.62 7.16 -21.01
C ALA A 97 -3.60 6.07 -21.51
N GLU A 98 -3.65 4.93 -20.83
CA GLU A 98 -4.38 3.72 -21.22
C GLU A 98 -5.38 3.28 -20.15
N GLN A 99 -5.77 4.14 -19.20
CA GLN A 99 -6.82 3.80 -18.23
C GLN A 99 -8.13 3.38 -18.90
N TYR A 100 -8.45 3.93 -20.08
CA TYR A 100 -9.59 3.50 -20.89
C TYR A 100 -9.54 2.00 -21.24
N ARG A 101 -8.34 1.38 -21.35
CA ARG A 101 -8.20 -0.05 -21.60
C ARG A 101 -8.58 -0.89 -20.40
N ALA A 102 -8.38 -0.39 -19.18
CA ALA A 102 -8.84 -1.05 -17.97
C ALA A 102 -10.38 -1.08 -17.95
N GLU A 103 -11.01 0.06 -18.28
CA GLU A 103 -12.47 0.16 -18.42
C GLU A 103 -12.98 -0.77 -19.53
N GLU A 104 -12.33 -0.78 -20.69
CA GLU A 104 -12.67 -1.68 -21.80
C GLU A 104 -12.53 -3.16 -21.42
N THR A 105 -11.51 -3.51 -20.63
CA THR A 105 -11.32 -4.87 -20.11
C THR A 105 -12.47 -5.25 -19.19
N ALA A 106 -12.88 -4.35 -18.30
CA ALA A 106 -14.01 -4.57 -17.40
C ALA A 106 -15.31 -4.75 -18.19
N GLU A 107 -15.57 -3.87 -19.16
CA GLU A 107 -16.79 -3.89 -19.97
C GLU A 107 -16.91 -5.12 -20.87
N LYS A 108 -15.79 -5.73 -21.26
CA LYS A 108 -15.78 -6.94 -22.11
C LYS A 108 -15.63 -8.23 -21.31
N SER A 109 -15.30 -8.17 -20.02
CA SER A 109 -15.14 -9.36 -19.21
C SER A 109 -16.50 -10.04 -18.97
N LEU A 110 -16.56 -11.30 -19.40
CA LEU A 110 -17.69 -12.21 -19.18
C LEU A 110 -17.50 -13.09 -17.94
N ASP A 111 -16.44 -12.85 -17.18
CA ASP A 111 -16.16 -13.62 -15.97
C ASP A 111 -17.28 -13.39 -14.96
N GLY A 112 -17.76 -14.47 -14.36
CA GLY A 112 -18.82 -14.39 -13.37
C GLY A 112 -18.26 -14.04 -12.00
N LEU A 113 -18.78 -12.98 -11.41
CA LEU A 113 -18.59 -12.67 -9.99
C LEU A 113 -19.64 -13.45 -9.17
N PRO A 114 -19.23 -14.39 -8.30
CA PRO A 114 -20.17 -15.08 -7.44
C PRO A 114 -20.68 -14.13 -6.37
N SER A 115 -21.99 -13.89 -6.34
CA SER A 115 -22.65 -13.25 -5.20
C SER A 115 -23.11 -14.32 -4.22
N ARG A 116 -22.74 -14.14 -2.95
CA ARG A 116 -23.24 -14.97 -1.84
C ARG A 116 -24.44 -14.28 -1.21
N ASP A 117 -25.51 -15.04 -1.05
CA ASP A 117 -26.62 -14.65 -0.19
C ASP A 117 -26.11 -14.57 1.25
N THR A 118 -26.31 -13.41 1.87
CA THR A 118 -25.84 -13.12 3.23
C THR A 118 -26.57 -13.92 4.30
N VAL A 119 -27.79 -14.37 4.02
CA VAL A 119 -28.63 -15.15 4.94
C VAL A 119 -28.31 -16.64 4.81
N THR A 120 -28.21 -17.15 3.58
CA THR A 120 -28.06 -18.60 3.35
C THR A 120 -26.61 -19.05 3.10
N GLY A 121 -25.70 -18.11 2.81
CA GLY A 121 -24.33 -18.38 2.40
C GLY A 121 -24.20 -19.05 1.03
N LYS A 122 -25.32 -19.35 0.34
CA LYS A 122 -25.31 -19.97 -0.98
C LYS A 122 -24.91 -18.97 -2.04
N ILE A 123 -24.28 -19.45 -3.10
CA ILE A 123 -24.01 -18.65 -4.29
C ILE A 123 -25.34 -18.55 -5.06
N VAL A 124 -25.93 -17.36 -5.10
CA VAL A 124 -27.30 -17.16 -5.64
C VAL A 124 -27.29 -16.52 -7.03
N LEU A 125 -26.38 -15.56 -7.26
CA LEU A 125 -26.34 -14.83 -8.53
C LEU A 125 -24.91 -14.74 -9.04
N ARG A 126 -24.70 -15.11 -10.31
CA ARG A 126 -23.48 -14.76 -11.05
C ARG A 126 -23.79 -13.51 -11.86
N LYS A 127 -23.24 -12.37 -11.44
CA LYS A 127 -23.24 -11.16 -12.25
C LYS A 127 -21.92 -11.14 -13.04
N SER A 128 -21.94 -10.75 -14.30
CA SER A 128 -20.67 -10.60 -15.04
C SER A 128 -19.85 -9.44 -14.46
N VAL A 129 -18.53 -9.48 -14.61
CA VAL A 129 -17.64 -8.35 -14.25
C VAL A 129 -18.09 -7.06 -14.94
N SER A 130 -18.48 -7.14 -16.22
CA SER A 130 -19.00 -5.99 -16.98
C SER A 130 -20.23 -5.35 -16.35
N GLU A 131 -21.24 -6.16 -15.97
CA GLU A 131 -22.45 -5.67 -15.32
C GLU A 131 -22.17 -5.08 -13.94
N ALA A 132 -21.32 -5.74 -13.13
CA ALA A 132 -20.94 -5.26 -11.81
C ALA A 132 -20.16 -3.94 -11.91
N TYR A 133 -19.24 -3.83 -12.86
CA TYR A 133 -18.47 -2.61 -13.11
C TYR A 133 -19.38 -1.43 -13.48
N ARG A 134 -20.32 -1.62 -14.41
CA ARG A 134 -21.27 -0.56 -14.82
C ARG A 134 -22.15 -0.10 -13.66
N GLU A 135 -22.63 -1.03 -12.85
CA GLU A 135 -23.47 -0.72 -11.69
C GLU A 135 -22.69 0.04 -10.61
N LEU A 136 -21.50 -0.45 -10.23
CA LEU A 136 -20.60 0.22 -9.29
C LEU A 136 -20.28 1.64 -9.75
N ARG A 137 -19.88 1.79 -11.01
CA ARG A 137 -19.54 3.09 -11.60
C ARG A 137 -20.73 4.05 -11.56
N LEU A 138 -21.92 3.60 -11.97
CA LEU A 138 -23.14 4.41 -11.94
C LEU A 138 -23.46 4.92 -10.54
N ILE A 139 -23.41 4.05 -9.53
CA ILE A 139 -23.68 4.43 -8.14
C ILE A 139 -22.60 5.38 -7.61
N PHE A 140 -21.32 5.10 -7.87
CA PHE A 140 -20.22 5.94 -7.39
C PHE A 140 -20.19 7.31 -8.05
N ASP A 141 -20.49 7.39 -9.34
CA ASP A 141 -20.65 8.67 -10.05
C ASP A 141 -21.82 9.47 -9.46
N GLY A 142 -22.94 8.83 -9.12
CA GLY A 142 -24.06 9.48 -8.43
C GLY A 142 -23.69 10.02 -7.06
N VAL A 143 -22.92 9.26 -6.26
CA VAL A 143 -22.40 9.72 -4.97
C VAL A 143 -21.46 10.92 -5.14
N ARG A 144 -20.56 10.89 -6.14
CA ARG A 144 -19.68 12.02 -6.43
C ARG A 144 -20.46 13.24 -6.91
N GLN A 145 -21.53 13.07 -7.68
CA GLN A 145 -22.38 14.19 -8.12
C GLN A 145 -23.12 14.85 -6.95
N ALA A 146 -23.60 14.04 -6.00
CA ALA A 146 -24.25 14.55 -4.79
C ALA A 146 -23.28 15.31 -3.88
N ASP A 147 -22.00 14.95 -3.90
CA ASP A 147 -20.96 15.57 -3.09
C ASP A 147 -19.61 15.64 -3.85
N PRO A 148 -19.46 16.65 -4.73
CA PRO A 148 -18.31 16.75 -5.65
C PRO A 148 -16.97 17.06 -4.97
N GLY A 149 -17.00 17.63 -3.76
CA GLY A 149 -15.80 18.05 -3.04
C GLY A 149 -15.17 16.97 -2.17
N ALA A 150 -15.89 15.87 -1.91
CA ALA A 150 -15.38 14.82 -1.04
C ALA A 150 -14.37 13.92 -1.76
N ASN A 151 -13.14 13.98 -1.25
CA ASN A 151 -12.06 13.08 -1.59
C ASN A 151 -12.25 11.75 -0.86
N ARG A 152 -12.83 10.77 -1.54
CA ARG A 152 -13.13 9.45 -0.96
C ARG A 152 -11.96 8.47 -1.13
N THR A 153 -11.67 7.71 -0.09
CA THR A 153 -10.69 6.62 -0.10
C THR A 153 -11.32 5.32 -0.59
N MET A 154 -10.50 4.30 -0.90
CA MET A 154 -11.02 2.98 -1.30
C MET A 154 -11.90 2.33 -0.22
N ALA A 155 -11.54 2.50 1.06
CA ALA A 155 -12.32 1.97 2.18
C ALA A 155 -13.75 2.56 2.21
N GLN A 156 -13.88 3.86 1.95
CA GLN A 156 -15.19 4.53 1.87
C GLN A 156 -16.01 4.06 0.67
N TRP A 157 -15.37 3.83 -0.49
CA TRP A 157 -16.06 3.27 -1.65
C TRP A 157 -16.54 1.84 -1.43
N LEU A 158 -15.73 1.01 -0.76
CA LEU A 158 -16.12 -0.34 -0.36
C LEU A 158 -17.31 -0.31 0.60
N GLU A 159 -17.30 0.58 1.59
CA GLU A 159 -18.42 0.75 2.53
C GLU A 159 -19.72 1.12 1.79
N ILE A 160 -19.66 2.07 0.85
CA ILE A 160 -20.81 2.44 0.01
C ILE A 160 -21.30 1.23 -0.78
N ALA A 161 -20.40 0.46 -1.39
CA ALA A 161 -20.77 -0.75 -2.14
C ALA A 161 -21.49 -1.77 -1.24
N GLN A 162 -20.96 -2.01 -0.04
CA GLN A 162 -21.56 -2.92 0.94
C GLN A 162 -22.94 -2.44 1.41
N GLN A 163 -23.08 -1.17 1.77
CA GLN A 163 -24.36 -0.57 2.20
C GLN A 163 -25.43 -0.65 1.11
N ARG A 164 -25.03 -0.56 -0.16
CA ARG A 164 -25.92 -0.63 -1.32
C ARG A 164 -26.13 -2.05 -1.83
N GLY A 165 -25.52 -3.07 -1.21
CA GLY A 165 -25.61 -4.46 -1.63
C GLY A 165 -25.02 -4.72 -3.02
N LEU A 166 -24.03 -3.93 -3.44
CA LEU A 166 -23.39 -4.07 -4.74
C LEU A 166 -22.44 -5.26 -4.74
N VAL A 167 -22.39 -5.97 -5.87
CA VAL A 167 -21.50 -7.13 -6.05
C VAL A 167 -20.09 -6.64 -6.35
N TYR A 168 -19.10 -7.17 -5.63
CA TYR A 168 -17.69 -6.94 -5.87
C TYR A 168 -16.89 -8.25 -5.79
N HIS A 169 -15.64 -8.22 -6.24
CA HIS A 169 -14.77 -9.39 -6.32
C HIS A 169 -14.22 -9.78 -4.95
N ARG A 170 -14.24 -11.08 -4.64
CA ARG A 170 -13.81 -11.68 -3.35
C ARG A 170 -12.38 -11.37 -2.90
N TRP A 171 -11.53 -10.84 -3.79
CA TRP A 171 -10.11 -10.62 -3.49
C TRP A 171 -9.98 -9.57 -2.39
N VAL A 172 -10.91 -8.61 -2.35
CA VAL A 172 -10.97 -7.56 -1.34
C VAL A 172 -11.18 -8.17 0.05
N ASP A 173 -12.16 -9.06 0.17
CA ASP A 173 -12.45 -9.74 1.44
C ASP A 173 -11.29 -10.65 1.87
N GLU A 174 -10.70 -11.40 0.92
CA GLU A 174 -9.53 -12.25 1.16
C GLU A 174 -8.33 -11.44 1.66
N TRP A 175 -8.05 -10.28 1.06
CA TRP A 175 -6.95 -9.41 1.48
C TRP A 175 -7.23 -8.76 2.85
N LEU A 176 -8.42 -8.21 3.07
CA LEU A 176 -8.78 -7.59 4.35
C LEU A 176 -8.73 -8.59 5.51
N GLU A 177 -9.24 -9.81 5.30
CA GLU A 177 -9.18 -10.87 6.30
C GLU A 177 -7.74 -11.31 6.57
N ALA A 178 -6.91 -11.42 5.52
CA ALA A 178 -5.49 -11.74 5.68
C ALA A 178 -4.75 -10.68 6.50
N VAL A 179 -4.94 -9.38 6.19
CA VAL A 179 -4.37 -8.26 6.97
C VAL A 179 -4.85 -8.29 8.41
N ALA A 180 -6.15 -8.54 8.65
CA ALA A 180 -6.69 -8.66 10.00
C ALA A 180 -6.08 -9.83 10.78
N GLN A 181 -5.87 -10.99 10.14
CA GLN A 181 -5.20 -12.14 10.77
C GLN A 181 -3.76 -11.84 11.14
N ILE A 182 -3.01 -11.19 10.24
CA ILE A 182 -1.64 -10.74 10.51
C ILE A 182 -1.63 -9.80 11.72
N ALA A 183 -2.49 -8.77 11.73
CA ALA A 183 -2.59 -7.81 12.82
C ALA A 183 -2.90 -8.48 14.16
N ARG A 184 -3.83 -9.46 14.18
CA ARG A 184 -4.15 -10.26 15.38
C ARG A 184 -2.94 -11.07 15.85
N SER A 185 -2.20 -11.69 14.93
CA SER A 185 -1.03 -12.52 15.27
C SER A 185 0.14 -11.70 15.83
N THR A 186 0.39 -10.51 15.27
CA THR A 186 1.47 -9.61 15.72
C THR A 186 1.09 -8.87 17.00
N GLY A 187 -0.18 -8.53 17.19
CA GLY A 187 -0.67 -7.84 18.37
C GLY A 187 -0.53 -8.65 19.66
N GLY A 188 -0.67 -9.98 19.59
CA GLY A 188 -0.55 -10.89 20.75
C GLY A 188 0.86 -11.03 21.33
N LEU A 189 1.91 -10.69 20.56
CA LEU A 189 3.29 -10.84 21.00
C LEU A 189 3.78 -9.74 21.96
N LYS A 190 3.00 -8.66 22.16
CA LYS A 190 3.38 -7.55 23.05
C LYS A 190 3.04 -7.77 24.55
N SER A 191 2.42 -8.89 24.92
CA SER A 191 1.87 -9.07 26.28
C SER A 191 2.72 -9.89 27.24
N HIS A 192 3.68 -10.71 26.76
CA HIS A 192 4.38 -11.67 27.65
C HIS A 192 5.73 -11.21 28.20
N ALA A 193 6.19 -10.00 27.85
CA ALA A 193 7.45 -9.45 28.36
C ALA A 193 7.33 -8.68 29.71
N ARG A 194 6.22 -8.84 30.46
CA ARG A 194 5.98 -8.09 31.71
C ARG A 194 5.87 -8.93 33.00
N TYR A 195 6.42 -10.14 33.04
CA TYR A 195 6.47 -10.91 34.30
C TYR A 195 7.77 -11.71 34.52
N HIS A 196 8.92 -11.12 34.19
CA HIS A 196 10.19 -11.48 34.83
C HIS A 196 10.83 -10.24 35.45
N ASP A 197 10.17 -9.71 36.48
CA ASP A 197 10.83 -8.94 37.52
C ASP A 197 11.34 -9.92 38.58
N ARG A 198 12.64 -10.25 38.50
CA ARG A 198 13.61 -9.98 39.57
C ARG A 198 14.95 -10.65 39.26
N ALA A 199 15.97 -9.79 39.11
CA ALA A 199 17.40 -10.09 39.21
C ALA A 199 18.06 -10.88 38.06
N SER A 200 17.94 -10.40 36.82
CA SER A 200 18.90 -10.79 35.76
C SER A 200 19.49 -9.55 35.08
N PRO A 201 20.79 -9.52 34.76
CA PRO A 201 21.49 -8.33 34.27
C PRO A 201 20.89 -7.88 32.93
N ARG A 202 20.70 -6.57 32.76
CA ARG A 202 20.14 -5.95 31.56
C ARG A 202 20.85 -6.48 30.29
N PRO A 203 20.15 -7.12 29.33
CA PRO A 203 20.70 -7.30 28.01
C PRO A 203 20.69 -5.96 27.30
N ASP A 204 21.80 -5.67 26.64
CA ASP A 204 22.20 -4.38 26.09
C ASP A 204 21.10 -3.65 25.32
N ASP A 205 21.03 -2.34 25.56
CA ASP A 205 20.48 -1.35 24.65
C ASP A 205 20.86 -1.73 23.22
N HIS A 206 19.87 -1.97 22.36
CA HIS A 206 20.11 -1.99 20.93
C HIS A 206 20.64 -0.62 20.55
N VAL A 207 21.97 -0.52 20.46
CA VAL A 207 22.70 0.67 20.02
C VAL A 207 22.18 0.99 18.63
N ARG A 208 21.21 1.89 18.58
CA ARG A 208 20.76 2.52 17.35
C ARG A 208 22.02 3.09 16.75
N LEU A 209 22.48 2.54 15.63
CA LEU A 209 23.67 3.01 14.94
C LEU A 209 23.51 4.52 14.75
N GLU A 210 24.26 5.35 15.46
CA GLU A 210 24.23 6.80 15.28
C GLU A 210 25.14 7.14 14.10
N ILE A 211 24.66 6.91 12.88
CA ILE A 211 25.27 7.54 11.71
C ILE A 211 24.82 9.00 11.79
N GLY A 212 25.73 9.87 12.25
CA GLY A 212 25.44 11.22 12.76
C GLY A 212 24.34 11.98 12.01
N ARG A 213 23.54 12.77 12.75
CA ARG A 213 22.53 13.65 12.13
C ARG A 213 23.20 14.83 11.41
N PRO A 214 22.74 15.21 10.20
CA PRO A 214 21.81 14.49 9.32
C PRO A 214 22.52 13.37 8.54
N ASN A 215 21.76 12.37 8.06
CA ASN A 215 22.18 11.26 7.18
C ASN A 215 22.86 11.75 5.89
N SER A 216 24.01 12.40 6.03
CA SER A 216 24.74 12.99 4.94
C SER A 216 25.41 11.89 4.17
N ARG A 217 25.60 12.12 2.87
CA ARG A 217 26.36 11.23 2.01
C ARG A 217 27.76 10.93 2.58
N GLU A 218 28.36 11.90 3.26
CA GLU A 218 29.66 11.77 3.94
C GLU A 218 29.59 10.86 5.17
N ALA A 219 28.55 10.98 6.00
CA ALA A 219 28.37 10.11 7.16
C ALA A 219 28.13 8.66 6.74
N ILE A 220 27.34 8.44 5.68
CA ILE A 220 27.11 7.11 5.10
C ILE A 220 28.42 6.56 4.51
N ALA A 221 29.18 7.35 3.75
CA ALA A 221 30.45 6.91 3.19
C ALA A 221 31.45 6.53 4.29
N THR A 222 31.56 7.33 5.34
CA THR A 222 32.41 7.06 6.52
C THR A 222 32.00 5.77 7.22
N HIS A 223 30.68 5.56 7.40
CA HIS A 223 30.17 4.32 7.98
C HIS A 223 30.49 3.09 7.11
N VAL A 224 30.23 3.17 5.80
CA VAL A 224 30.55 2.09 4.84
C VAL A 224 32.05 1.77 4.87
N GLU A 225 32.91 2.79 4.90
CA GLU A 225 34.36 2.59 4.97
C GLU A 225 34.78 1.88 6.25
N LYS A 226 34.31 2.34 7.41
CA LYS A 226 34.62 1.71 8.70
C LYS A 226 34.12 0.27 8.75
N ARG A 227 32.83 0.07 8.43
CA ARG A 227 32.17 -1.23 8.53
C ARG A 227 32.73 -2.25 7.54
N SER A 228 33.09 -1.83 6.34
CA SER A 228 33.70 -2.72 5.34
C SER A 228 35.09 -3.21 5.77
N ARG A 229 35.90 -2.36 6.42
CA ARG A 229 37.19 -2.76 6.99
C ARG A 229 37.03 -3.74 8.15
N GLU A 230 36.03 -3.54 9.01
CA GLU A 230 35.70 -4.46 10.10
C GLU A 230 35.34 -5.85 9.54
N LEU A 231 34.35 -5.93 8.65
CA LEU A 231 33.91 -7.18 8.04
C LEU A 231 35.04 -7.93 7.31
N TYR A 232 35.91 -7.20 6.60
CA TYR A 232 37.04 -7.81 5.91
C TYR A 232 38.14 -8.28 6.87
N ARG A 233 38.37 -7.56 7.99
CA ARG A 233 39.32 -7.99 9.04
C ARG A 233 38.84 -9.27 9.72
N ASP A 234 37.54 -9.36 9.97
CA ASP A 234 36.92 -10.53 10.61
C ASP A 234 36.91 -11.75 9.67
N ASN A 235 36.70 -11.53 8.37
CA ASN A 235 36.76 -12.58 7.36
C ASN A 235 37.36 -12.07 6.03
N THR A 236 38.62 -12.41 5.79
CA THR A 236 39.38 -12.01 4.60
C THR A 236 38.94 -12.71 3.31
N LEU A 237 38.08 -13.73 3.39
CA LEU A 237 37.53 -14.44 2.23
C LEU A 237 36.30 -13.73 1.64
N LEU A 238 35.73 -12.75 2.35
CA LEU A 238 34.56 -12.04 1.85
C LEU A 238 34.89 -11.21 0.60
N THR A 239 34.10 -11.43 -0.44
CA THR A 239 34.13 -10.62 -1.65
C THR A 239 33.61 -9.21 -1.40
N LYS A 240 33.90 -8.29 -2.33
CA LYS A 240 33.46 -6.90 -2.19
C LYS A 240 31.94 -6.81 -2.24
N GLU A 241 31.32 -7.68 -3.03
CA GLU A 241 29.88 -7.81 -3.22
C GLU A 241 29.19 -8.33 -1.95
N GLU A 242 29.77 -9.33 -1.27
CA GLU A 242 29.22 -9.88 -0.01
C GLU A 242 29.26 -8.85 1.13
N ILE A 243 30.39 -8.15 1.27
CA ILE A 243 30.52 -7.06 2.25
C ILE A 243 29.50 -5.96 1.96
N ALA A 244 29.38 -5.55 0.69
CA ALA A 244 28.44 -4.53 0.28
C ALA A 244 26.97 -4.92 0.51
N THR A 245 26.63 -6.19 0.29
CA THR A 245 25.28 -6.74 0.53
C THR A 245 24.96 -6.76 2.02
N THR A 246 25.93 -7.16 2.85
CA THR A 246 25.79 -7.17 4.31
C THR A 246 25.50 -5.77 4.83
N ILE A 247 26.31 -4.78 4.44
CA ILE A 247 26.14 -3.37 4.85
C ILE A 247 24.82 -2.78 4.34
N ALA A 248 24.41 -3.11 3.10
CA ALA A 248 23.12 -2.64 2.57
C ALA A 248 21.93 -3.17 3.40
N THR A 249 21.98 -4.43 3.81
CA THR A 249 20.97 -5.04 4.69
C THR A 249 20.97 -4.40 6.08
N GLU A 250 22.15 -4.15 6.67
CA GLU A 250 22.29 -3.45 7.95
C GLU A 250 21.67 -2.04 7.88
N LEU A 251 22.00 -1.26 6.85
CA LEU A 251 21.45 0.09 6.66
C LEU A 251 19.94 0.08 6.44
N LYS A 252 19.42 -0.88 5.67
CA LYS A 252 17.98 -1.06 5.47
C LYS A 252 17.26 -1.39 6.78
N ALA A 253 17.78 -2.35 7.54
CA ALA A 253 17.19 -2.77 8.83
C ALA A 253 17.17 -1.63 9.86
N ASN A 254 18.14 -0.72 9.80
CA ASN A 254 18.21 0.47 10.66
C ASN A 254 17.43 1.68 10.10
N GLY A 255 16.71 1.53 8.99
CA GLY A 255 15.88 2.59 8.42
C GLY A 255 16.66 3.75 7.79
N TYR A 256 17.84 3.49 7.23
CA TYR A 256 18.63 4.51 6.53
C TYR A 256 18.26 4.62 5.03
N PRO A 257 17.48 5.63 4.62
CA PRO A 257 17.24 5.89 3.21
C PRO A 257 18.47 6.53 2.54
N GLY A 258 18.72 6.21 1.26
CA GLY A 258 19.65 6.96 0.43
C GLY A 258 19.04 8.29 -0.07
N ASP A 259 19.82 9.05 -0.86
CA ASP A 259 19.49 10.42 -1.35
C ASP A 259 18.11 10.57 -2.00
N ARG A 260 17.51 9.50 -2.52
CA ARG A 260 16.20 9.50 -3.21
C ARG A 260 15.08 8.83 -2.41
N ARG A 261 15.21 8.74 -1.08
CA ARG A 261 14.30 7.96 -0.21
C ARG A 261 14.21 6.47 -0.56
N THR A 262 15.13 5.99 -1.40
CA THR A 262 15.28 4.57 -1.73
C THR A 262 16.46 3.99 -0.96
N TYR A 263 16.34 2.74 -0.51
CA TYR A 263 17.43 2.07 0.18
C TYR A 263 18.65 1.91 -0.72
N LEU A 264 19.84 2.01 -0.13
CA LEU A 264 21.10 1.87 -0.85
C LEU A 264 21.26 0.43 -1.33
N LYS A 265 21.44 0.25 -2.64
CA LYS A 265 21.75 -1.05 -3.23
C LYS A 265 23.22 -1.40 -2.98
N ALA A 266 23.54 -2.70 -2.95
CA ALA A 266 24.92 -3.20 -2.82
C ALA A 266 25.87 -2.53 -3.84
N ALA A 267 25.45 -2.35 -5.10
CA ALA A 267 26.25 -1.68 -6.12
C ALA A 267 26.64 -0.22 -5.76
N THR A 268 25.77 0.49 -5.02
CA THR A 268 26.09 1.83 -4.51
C THR A 268 27.08 1.75 -3.37
N ILE A 269 26.91 0.80 -2.44
CA ILE A 269 27.84 0.55 -1.34
C ILE A 269 29.24 0.20 -1.88
N VAL A 270 29.35 -0.64 -2.91
CA VAL A 270 30.62 -0.99 -3.58
C VAL A 270 31.39 0.24 -4.06
N ARG A 271 30.69 1.30 -4.51
CA ARG A 271 31.32 2.56 -4.96
C ARG A 271 31.80 3.44 -3.81
N LEU A 272 31.22 3.29 -2.62
CA LEU A 272 31.61 4.01 -1.40
C LEU A 272 32.72 3.29 -0.62
N MET A 273 32.94 2.01 -0.88
CA MET A 273 34.01 1.24 -0.23
C MET A 273 35.40 1.74 -0.65
N PRO A 274 36.37 1.74 0.28
CA PRO A 274 37.73 2.16 -0.01
C PRO A 274 38.37 1.29 -1.10
N PRO A 275 39.19 1.87 -1.99
CA PRO A 275 39.92 1.09 -2.97
C PRO A 275 40.90 0.13 -2.28
N GLY A 276 41.09 -1.06 -2.86
CA GLY A 276 42.07 -2.05 -2.38
C GLY A 276 41.61 -2.94 -1.21
N LEU A 277 40.39 -2.79 -0.71
CA LEU A 277 39.90 -3.57 0.44
C LEU A 277 39.97 -5.09 0.23
N THR A 278 39.54 -5.59 -0.93
CA THR A 278 39.49 -7.04 -1.22
C THR A 278 40.64 -7.52 -2.11
N GLY A 279 41.79 -6.83 -2.08
CA GLY A 279 43.00 -7.30 -2.76
C GLY A 279 42.91 -7.38 -4.29
N GLY A 280 41.95 -6.69 -4.91
CA GLY A 280 41.72 -6.67 -6.37
C GLY A 280 42.84 -6.04 -7.22
N ARG A 281 44.07 -5.89 -6.71
CA ARG A 281 45.24 -5.87 -7.59
C ARG A 281 45.36 -7.27 -8.15
N ALA A 282 44.69 -7.47 -9.27
CA ALA A 282 44.84 -8.61 -10.13
C ALA A 282 46.30 -9.06 -10.10
N LYS A 283 46.53 -10.33 -9.76
CA LYS A 283 47.71 -11.11 -10.12
C LYS A 283 47.83 -11.22 -11.66
N ASN A 284 47.56 -10.16 -12.40
CA ASN A 284 47.93 -10.03 -13.79
C ASN A 284 49.44 -9.81 -13.77
N GLY A 285 50.15 -10.93 -13.84
CA GLY A 285 51.60 -11.00 -13.81
C GLY A 285 52.19 -9.94 -14.73
N LYS A 286 52.89 -8.97 -14.12
CA LYS A 286 54.05 -8.41 -14.78
C LYS A 286 54.99 -9.58 -15.04
N LYS A 287 54.95 -10.14 -16.25
CA LYS A 287 56.06 -10.94 -16.77
C LYS A 287 57.29 -10.03 -16.66
N SER A 288 58.18 -10.32 -15.72
CA SER A 288 59.50 -9.71 -15.72
C SER A 288 60.10 -9.94 -17.11
N PRO A 289 60.57 -8.90 -17.82
CA PRO A 289 61.33 -9.11 -19.03
C PRO A 289 62.59 -9.87 -18.62
N GLY A 290 62.75 -11.09 -19.16
CA GLY A 290 63.96 -11.89 -18.95
C GLY A 290 65.17 -11.12 -19.46
N LYS A 291 66.22 -11.08 -18.64
CA LYS A 291 67.58 -10.76 -19.07
C LYS A 291 68.19 -11.95 -19.79
#